data_AF-A0A521HZI9-F1
#
_entry.id   AF-A0A521HZI9-F1
#
_cell.length_a   1.000
_cell.length_b   1.000
_cell.length_c   1.000
_cell.angle_alpha   90.00
_cell.angle_beta   90.00
_cell.angle_gamma   90.00
#
_symmetry.space_group_name_H-M   'P 1'
#
loop_
_entity.id
_entity.type
_entity.pdbx_description
1 polymer ?
#
loop_
_entity_poly.entity_id
_entity_poly.type
_entity_poly.pdbx_seq_one_letter_code
_entity_poly.pdbx_strand_id
1 'polypeptide(L)'
;MNLSDLNPILELLELEPLKNGLQLVHGDELARDSFPRLDTDRPALVLHLHASNLEEIARTLRVNYPASHPLALVRKNRAQHFALANLPTIKITRNSILYIAPFPHFSSPLTLANIMARLRAPVGGCPWDLEQTHESITRALVEEAYEVIEAISDQDMAHLKEELGDLQLHVLFQTQIARDENEFALSDVGAELAEKLIRRHPHVFGNENVQDVGVVLENWEKIKQAEKKSKGQKESANGLDAGIPRNLPALTRAQKISERARRKKIPTPREKPNGAQMGLKSKIERARNRERVVGELLLEIARIAEEHGIDAERALNAASKRFVETKKDER
;
A
#
# COMPACT_ATOMS: atom_id res chain seq x y z
N MET A 1 18.48 -29.99 14.59
CA MET A 1 19.43 -29.87 13.47
C MET A 1 20.46 -28.87 13.90
N ASN A 2 21.72 -29.27 13.93
CA ASN A 2 22.83 -28.38 14.22
C ASN A 2 23.32 -27.74 12.92
N LEU A 3 24.03 -26.61 13.00
CA LEU A 3 24.61 -25.94 11.82
C LEU A 3 25.51 -26.89 11.00
N SER A 4 26.22 -27.81 11.66
CA SER A 4 27.03 -28.84 11.00
C SER A 4 26.22 -29.76 10.07
N ASP A 5 24.94 -29.97 10.36
CA ASP A 5 24.06 -30.84 9.56
C ASP A 5 23.66 -30.16 8.24
N LEU A 6 23.87 -28.85 8.11
CA LEU A 6 23.58 -28.09 6.89
C LEU A 6 24.74 -28.14 5.89
N ASN A 7 25.99 -28.35 6.32
CA ASN A 7 27.16 -28.29 5.43
C ASN A 7 27.01 -29.16 4.16
N PRO A 8 26.58 -30.43 4.23
CA PRO A 8 26.41 -31.25 3.03
C PRO A 8 25.33 -30.71 2.08
N ILE A 9 24.33 -30.01 2.63
CA ILE A 9 23.24 -29.40 1.86
C ILE A 9 23.72 -28.12 1.19
N LEU A 10 24.51 -27.31 1.90
CA LEU A 10 25.11 -26.10 1.35
C LEU A 10 26.04 -26.43 0.19
N GLU A 11 26.90 -27.43 0.36
CA GLU A 11 27.78 -27.93 -0.71
C GLU A 11 26.97 -28.45 -1.90
N LEU A 12 25.95 -29.27 -1.65
CA LEU A 12 25.09 -29.85 -2.69
C LEU A 12 24.33 -28.80 -3.51
N LEU A 13 23.92 -27.69 -2.88
CA LEU A 13 23.18 -26.61 -3.51
C LEU A 13 24.09 -25.44 -3.94
N GLU A 14 25.40 -25.59 -3.80
CA GLU A 14 26.41 -24.55 -4.10
C GLU A 14 26.10 -23.20 -3.39
N LEU A 15 25.61 -23.28 -2.16
CA LEU A 15 25.24 -22.10 -1.37
C LEU A 15 26.45 -21.57 -0.60
N GLU A 16 26.63 -20.24 -0.64
CA GLU A 16 27.64 -19.51 0.12
C GLU A 16 26.96 -18.56 1.14
N PRO A 17 26.48 -19.05 2.31
CA PRO A 17 25.70 -18.25 3.25
C PRO A 17 26.40 -16.98 3.74
N LEU A 18 27.74 -17.01 3.86
CA LEU A 18 28.52 -15.85 4.31
C LEU A 18 28.61 -14.74 3.26
N LYS A 19 28.42 -15.07 1.98
CA LYS A 19 28.51 -14.11 0.87
C LYS A 19 27.14 -13.60 0.46
N ASN A 20 26.17 -14.50 0.34
CA ASN A 20 24.85 -14.19 -0.23
C ASN A 20 23.72 -14.20 0.82
N GLY A 21 24.03 -14.55 2.07
CA GLY A 21 23.03 -14.82 3.09
C GLY A 21 22.33 -16.16 2.88
N LEU A 22 21.63 -16.62 3.91
CA LEU A 22 20.75 -17.79 3.85
C LEU A 22 19.61 -17.61 4.85
N GLN A 23 18.39 -17.88 4.41
CA GLN A 23 17.20 -17.86 5.26
C GLN A 23 16.85 -19.28 5.69
N LEU A 24 16.59 -19.49 6.98
CA LEU A 24 16.10 -20.77 7.50
C LEU A 24 14.71 -20.55 8.08
N VAL A 25 13.73 -21.31 7.58
CA VAL A 25 12.33 -21.16 7.98
C VAL A 25 11.72 -22.50 8.36
N HIS A 26 10.85 -22.50 9.35
CA HIS A 26 10.10 -23.68 9.74
C HIS A 26 8.86 -23.85 8.85
N GLY A 27 8.61 -25.06 8.33
CA GLY A 27 7.49 -25.37 7.44
C GLY A 27 6.13 -24.98 8.01
N ASP A 28 5.88 -25.32 9.27
CA ASP A 28 4.62 -24.93 9.94
C ASP A 28 4.43 -23.42 10.11
N GLU A 29 5.51 -22.65 10.26
CA GLU A 29 5.41 -21.19 10.34
C GLU A 29 5.02 -20.62 8.98
N LEU A 30 5.72 -21.06 7.92
CA LEU A 30 5.41 -20.66 6.55
C LEU A 30 3.99 -21.08 6.11
N ALA A 31 3.52 -22.25 6.57
CA ALA A 31 2.16 -22.73 6.30
C ALA A 31 1.07 -21.87 6.95
N ARG A 32 1.32 -21.34 8.16
CA ARG A 32 0.36 -20.48 8.89
C ARG A 32 0.33 -19.05 8.35
N ASP A 33 1.44 -18.58 7.79
CA ASP A 33 1.53 -17.22 7.31
C ASP A 33 0.57 -16.95 6.13
N SER A 34 0.06 -15.72 6.05
CA SER A 34 -0.72 -15.25 4.89
C SER A 34 0.16 -14.63 3.81
N PHE A 35 1.37 -14.22 4.18
CA PHE A 35 2.39 -13.63 3.32
C PHE A 35 3.74 -14.25 3.69
N PRO A 36 4.57 -14.70 2.74
CA PRO A 36 5.84 -15.34 3.06
C PRO A 36 6.80 -14.28 3.61
N ARG A 37 7.19 -14.41 4.88
CA ARG A 37 8.22 -13.56 5.50
C ARG A 37 9.63 -13.99 5.05
N LEU A 38 9.82 -14.02 3.74
CA LEU A 38 11.04 -14.38 3.05
C LEU A 38 11.49 -13.21 2.18
N ASP A 39 12.78 -12.91 2.24
CA ASP A 39 13.45 -12.05 1.28
C ASP A 39 13.62 -12.80 -0.05
N THR A 40 13.04 -12.27 -1.13
CA THR A 40 13.07 -12.87 -2.47
C THR A 40 14.45 -12.86 -3.12
N ASP A 41 15.35 -11.99 -2.66
CA ASP A 41 16.70 -11.84 -3.22
C ASP A 41 17.71 -12.77 -2.53
N ARG A 42 17.26 -13.57 -1.55
CA ARG A 42 18.11 -14.50 -0.80
C ARG A 42 17.58 -15.94 -0.88
N PRO A 43 18.49 -16.94 -0.95
CA PRO A 43 18.08 -18.33 -0.88
C PRO A 43 17.42 -18.64 0.48
N ALA A 44 16.47 -19.57 0.46
CA ALA A 44 15.82 -20.05 1.69
C ALA A 44 15.79 -21.57 1.76
N LEU A 45 15.95 -22.11 2.98
CA LEU A 45 15.69 -23.51 3.31
C LEU A 45 14.50 -23.59 4.26
N VAL A 46 13.46 -24.31 3.84
CA VAL A 46 12.31 -24.64 4.67
C VAL A 46 12.53 -26.02 5.27
N LEU A 47 12.65 -26.04 6.59
CA LEU A 47 12.88 -27.22 7.41
C LEU A 47 11.53 -27.74 7.94
N HIS A 48 11.49 -28.97 8.46
CA HIS A 48 10.30 -29.53 9.12
C HIS A 48 9.03 -29.51 8.24
N LEU A 49 9.14 -30.09 7.04
CA LEU A 49 8.00 -30.23 6.13
C LEU A 49 7.09 -31.37 6.56
N HIS A 50 5.78 -31.17 6.39
CA HIS A 50 4.75 -32.19 6.63
C HIS A 50 3.89 -32.36 5.38
N ALA A 51 3.53 -33.59 5.02
CA ALA A 51 2.71 -33.80 3.82
C ALA A 51 1.36 -33.08 3.91
N SER A 52 0.86 -32.87 5.13
CA SER A 52 -0.38 -32.17 5.43
C SER A 52 -0.32 -30.64 5.29
N ASN A 53 0.87 -30.04 5.14
CA ASN A 53 1.03 -28.58 5.08
C ASN A 53 1.62 -28.08 3.75
N LEU A 54 1.86 -28.97 2.77
CA LEU A 54 2.48 -28.62 1.49
C LEU A 54 1.61 -27.69 0.63
N GLU A 55 0.29 -27.85 0.67
CA GLU A 55 -0.62 -26.95 -0.06
C GLU A 55 -0.62 -25.56 0.56
N GLU A 56 -0.66 -25.46 1.90
CA GLU A 56 -0.59 -24.20 2.63
C GLU A 56 0.75 -23.49 2.38
N ILE A 57 1.87 -24.21 2.43
CA ILE A 57 3.18 -23.66 2.07
C ILE A 57 3.17 -23.15 0.62
N ALA A 58 2.66 -23.94 -0.32
CA ALA A 58 2.58 -23.53 -1.71
C ALA A 58 1.72 -22.28 -1.91
N ARG A 59 0.57 -22.21 -1.23
CA ARG A 59 -0.32 -21.05 -1.20
C ARG A 59 0.40 -19.80 -0.67
N THR A 60 1.13 -19.91 0.44
CA THR A 60 1.88 -18.79 1.00
C THR A 60 2.99 -18.34 0.04
N LEU A 61 3.76 -19.26 -0.55
CA LEU A 61 4.82 -18.90 -1.50
C LEU A 61 4.29 -18.25 -2.78
N ARG A 62 3.14 -18.69 -3.30
CA ARG A 62 2.52 -18.13 -4.52
C ARG A 62 2.18 -16.63 -4.43
N VAL A 63 2.20 -16.05 -3.23
CA VAL A 63 2.00 -14.59 -3.04
C VAL A 63 3.14 -13.79 -3.68
N ASN A 64 4.39 -14.23 -3.53
CA ASN A 64 5.56 -13.54 -4.09
C ASN A 64 6.17 -14.30 -5.29
N TYR A 65 6.13 -15.63 -5.26
CA TYR A 65 6.83 -16.47 -6.22
C TYR A 65 5.86 -16.96 -7.31
N PRO A 66 6.21 -16.83 -8.61
CA PRO A 66 5.36 -17.34 -9.68
C PRO A 66 5.25 -18.87 -9.62
N ALA A 67 4.21 -19.43 -10.23
CA ALA A 67 3.99 -20.88 -10.23
C ALA A 67 5.15 -21.67 -10.86
N SER A 68 5.91 -21.05 -11.77
CA SER A 68 7.10 -21.61 -12.41
C SER A 68 8.38 -21.49 -11.57
N HIS A 69 8.34 -20.83 -10.40
CA HIS A 69 9.53 -20.55 -9.60
C HIS A 69 10.28 -21.84 -9.24
N PRO A 70 11.61 -21.89 -9.46
CA PRO A 70 12.40 -23.09 -9.21
C PRO A 70 12.55 -23.36 -7.71
N LEU A 71 12.17 -24.57 -7.32
CA LEU A 71 12.39 -25.16 -6.01
C LEU A 71 13.28 -26.39 -6.13
N ALA A 72 13.87 -26.83 -5.01
CA ALA A 72 14.47 -28.15 -4.91
C ALA A 72 14.11 -28.84 -3.60
N LEU A 73 13.83 -30.14 -3.67
CA LEU A 73 13.63 -30.97 -2.50
C LEU A 73 14.92 -31.71 -2.22
N VAL A 74 15.57 -31.35 -1.12
CA VAL A 74 16.80 -31.97 -0.67
C VAL A 74 16.47 -33.16 0.22
N ARG A 75 17.05 -34.32 -0.10
CA ARG A 75 16.97 -35.53 0.70
C ARG A 75 18.31 -36.24 0.72
N LYS A 76 18.86 -36.48 1.90
CA LYS A 76 20.21 -37.05 2.06
C LYS A 76 21.20 -36.21 1.24
N ASN A 77 21.80 -36.76 0.17
CA ASN A 77 22.76 -36.08 -0.69
C ASN A 77 22.23 -35.89 -2.13
N ARG A 78 20.92 -35.69 -2.30
CA ARG A 78 20.31 -35.42 -3.61
C ARG A 78 19.33 -34.25 -3.53
N ALA A 79 19.40 -33.38 -4.53
CA ALA A 79 18.44 -32.30 -4.75
C ALA A 79 17.58 -32.64 -5.96
N GLN A 80 16.27 -32.74 -5.77
CA GLN A 80 15.31 -32.90 -6.86
C GLN A 80 14.70 -31.55 -7.18
N HIS A 81 14.98 -30.99 -8.36
CA HIS A 81 14.42 -29.71 -8.79
C HIS A 81 13.01 -29.86 -9.37
N PHE A 82 12.14 -28.87 -9.11
CA PHE A 82 10.77 -28.81 -9.61
C PHE A 82 10.22 -27.38 -9.50
N ALA A 83 9.12 -27.09 -10.19
CA ALA A 83 8.43 -25.79 -10.11
C ALA A 83 7.49 -25.72 -8.89
N LEU A 84 7.31 -24.53 -8.31
CA LEU A 84 6.39 -24.28 -7.19
C LEU A 84 4.98 -24.85 -7.40
N ALA A 85 4.46 -24.83 -8.63
CA ALA A 85 3.17 -25.42 -8.98
C ALA A 85 3.03 -26.88 -8.54
N ASN A 86 4.12 -27.65 -8.53
CA ASN A 86 4.14 -29.08 -8.23
C ASN A 86 4.35 -29.38 -6.74
N LEU A 87 4.63 -28.38 -5.91
CA LEU A 87 4.91 -28.54 -4.48
C LEU A 87 3.83 -29.35 -3.73
N PRO A 88 2.52 -29.12 -3.93
CA PRO A 88 1.50 -29.87 -3.19
C PRO A 88 1.50 -31.37 -3.48
N THR A 89 1.95 -31.77 -4.66
CA THR A 89 1.95 -33.17 -5.11
C THR A 89 3.25 -33.89 -4.83
N ILE A 90 4.29 -33.18 -4.38
CA ILE A 90 5.60 -33.79 -4.18
C ILE A 90 5.55 -34.73 -2.98
N LYS A 91 6.09 -35.94 -3.17
CA LYS A 91 6.32 -36.83 -2.03
C LYS A 91 7.35 -36.16 -1.13
N ILE A 92 7.32 -36.39 0.18
CA ILE A 92 8.37 -35.95 1.10
C ILE A 92 8.68 -37.07 2.10
N THR A 93 9.79 -36.95 2.79
CA THR A 93 10.18 -37.77 3.94
C THR A 93 10.44 -36.87 5.14
N ARG A 94 10.54 -37.45 6.35
CA ARG A 94 10.74 -36.70 7.61
C ARG A 94 11.93 -35.73 7.59
N ASN A 95 12.97 -36.03 6.82
CA ASN A 95 14.19 -35.22 6.73
C ASN A 95 14.29 -34.47 5.40
N SER A 96 13.17 -34.31 4.68
CA SER A 96 13.15 -33.50 3.46
C SER A 96 13.25 -32.03 3.81
N ILE A 97 14.05 -31.30 3.04
CA ILE A 97 14.24 -29.86 3.16
C ILE A 97 13.87 -29.25 1.82
N LEU A 98 13.08 -28.20 1.84
CA LEU A 98 12.71 -27.47 0.63
C LEU A 98 13.65 -26.29 0.47
N TYR A 99 14.40 -26.29 -0.62
CA TYR A 99 15.16 -25.15 -1.07
C TYR A 99 14.29 -24.28 -1.99
N ILE A 100 14.32 -22.98 -1.72
CA ILE A 100 13.70 -21.93 -2.53
C ILE A 100 14.85 -21.09 -3.09
N ALA A 101 14.98 -21.06 -4.41
CA ALA A 101 15.99 -20.24 -5.06
C ALA A 101 15.67 -18.74 -4.91
N PRO A 102 16.68 -17.86 -4.80
CA PRO A 102 16.46 -16.43 -4.92
C PRO A 102 15.98 -16.06 -6.33
N PHE A 103 15.38 -14.89 -6.49
CA PHE A 103 15.14 -14.36 -7.81
C PHE A 103 16.44 -14.02 -8.55
N PRO A 104 16.45 -14.11 -9.89
CA PRO A 104 17.61 -13.73 -10.70
C PRO A 104 17.79 -12.20 -10.80
N HIS A 105 16.86 -11.42 -10.25
CA HIS A 105 16.84 -9.97 -10.21
C HIS A 105 16.44 -9.50 -8.81
N PHE A 106 16.80 -8.27 -8.46
CA PHE A 106 16.39 -7.67 -7.19
C PHE A 106 14.92 -7.32 -7.18
N SER A 107 14.27 -7.61 -6.06
CA SER A 107 12.83 -7.46 -5.87
C SER A 107 12.44 -7.24 -4.41
N SER A 108 13.37 -7.50 -3.48
CA SER A 108 13.13 -7.38 -2.05
C SER A 108 12.94 -5.92 -1.66
N PRO A 109 11.91 -5.58 -0.87
CA PRO A 109 11.78 -4.25 -0.28
C PRO A 109 13.00 -3.83 0.54
N LEU A 110 13.72 -4.80 1.14
CA LEU A 110 14.96 -4.51 1.87
C LEU A 110 16.11 -4.13 0.94
N THR A 111 16.19 -4.77 -0.24
CA THR A 111 17.14 -4.39 -1.28
C THR A 111 16.83 -2.98 -1.80
N LEU A 112 15.55 -2.64 -2.01
CA LEU A 112 15.16 -1.29 -2.41
C LEU A 112 15.56 -0.24 -1.35
N ALA A 113 15.33 -0.52 -0.07
CA ALA A 113 15.77 0.36 1.01
C ALA A 113 17.30 0.53 1.03
N ASN A 114 18.07 -0.54 0.78
CA ASN A 114 19.52 -0.46 0.68
C ASN A 114 20.00 0.33 -0.55
N ILE A 115 19.31 0.21 -1.68
CA ILE A 115 19.57 1.02 -2.87
C ILE A 115 19.34 2.50 -2.55
N MET A 116 18.23 2.85 -1.91
CA MET A 116 17.95 4.23 -1.49
C MET A 116 19.02 4.78 -0.54
N ALA A 117 19.42 4.01 0.47
CA ALA A 117 20.51 4.38 1.37
C ALA A 117 21.84 4.61 0.62
N ARG A 118 22.11 3.81 -0.43
CA ARG A 118 23.30 3.98 -1.27
C ARG A 118 23.20 5.23 -2.15
N LEU A 119 22.03 5.50 -2.74
CA LEU A 119 21.80 6.70 -3.55
C LEU A 119 22.03 7.96 -2.73
N ARG A 120 21.60 7.98 -1.48
CA ARG A 120 21.81 9.12 -0.57
C ARG A 120 23.09 9.03 0.27
N ALA A 121 24.04 8.15 -0.07
CA ALA A 121 25.29 8.07 0.68
C ALA A 121 26.18 9.31 0.41
N PRO A 122 26.77 9.96 1.44
CA PRO A 122 27.66 11.11 1.25
C PRO A 122 28.89 10.81 0.38
N VAL A 123 29.33 9.55 0.36
CA VAL A 123 30.47 9.10 -0.45
C VAL A 123 30.00 8.02 -1.42
N GLY A 124 30.08 8.32 -2.72
CA GLY A 124 29.72 7.40 -3.79
C GLY A 124 28.21 7.21 -4.00
N GLY A 125 27.38 8.09 -3.42
CA GLY A 125 25.98 8.26 -3.76
C GLY A 125 25.76 9.25 -4.90
N CYS A 126 24.49 9.52 -5.20
CA CYS A 126 24.04 10.48 -6.19
C CYS A 126 23.86 11.87 -5.54
N PRO A 127 24.55 12.93 -6.02
CA PRO A 127 24.43 14.27 -5.46
C PRO A 127 23.01 14.82 -5.49
N TRP A 128 22.26 14.54 -6.55
CA TRP A 128 20.87 14.99 -6.69
C TRP A 128 19.96 14.33 -5.65
N ASP A 129 20.13 13.01 -5.44
CA ASP A 129 19.34 12.28 -4.45
C ASP A 129 19.68 12.76 -3.04
N LEU A 130 20.96 13.01 -2.75
CA LEU A 130 21.44 13.48 -1.44
C LEU A 130 20.90 14.89 -1.10
N GLU A 131 20.79 15.79 -2.08
CA GLU A 131 20.33 17.18 -1.88
C GLU A 131 18.82 17.29 -1.63
N GLN A 132 18.03 16.27 -1.96
CA GLN A 132 16.58 16.31 -1.75
C GLN A 132 16.20 16.42 -0.27
N THR A 133 15.14 17.19 -0.01
CA THR A 133 14.50 17.36 1.31
C THR A 133 13.07 16.82 1.28
N HIS A 134 12.42 16.73 2.45
CA HIS A 134 11.02 16.33 2.54
C HIS A 134 10.11 17.21 1.65
N GLU A 135 10.36 18.52 1.64
CA GLU A 135 9.60 19.51 0.88
C GLU A 135 9.84 19.39 -0.63
N SER A 136 11.09 19.20 -1.07
CA SER A 136 11.43 19.22 -2.49
C SER A 136 10.76 18.07 -3.26
N ILE A 137 10.59 16.92 -2.62
CA ILE A 137 9.98 15.73 -3.24
C ILE A 137 8.48 15.60 -2.99
N THR A 138 7.87 16.51 -2.21
CA THR A 138 6.42 16.46 -1.92
C THR A 138 5.58 16.67 -3.17
N ARG A 139 6.04 17.48 -4.13
CA ARG A 139 5.33 17.71 -5.38
C ARG A 139 5.25 16.42 -6.21
N ALA A 140 6.39 15.78 -6.44
CA ALA A 140 6.47 14.51 -7.17
C ALA A 140 5.60 13.44 -6.50
N LEU A 141 5.62 13.32 -5.16
CA LEU A 141 4.74 12.40 -4.43
C LEU A 141 3.25 12.60 -4.75
N VAL A 142 2.81 13.84 -4.94
CA VAL A 142 1.43 14.12 -5.34
C VAL A 142 1.20 13.70 -6.79
N GLU A 143 2.14 13.98 -7.68
CA GLU A 143 2.11 13.58 -9.09
C GLU A 143 1.98 12.04 -9.20
N GLU A 144 2.87 11.25 -8.58
CA GLU A 144 2.81 9.77 -8.59
C GLU A 144 1.49 9.23 -8.01
N ALA A 145 0.96 9.87 -6.96
CA ALA A 145 -0.32 9.46 -6.39
C ALA A 145 -1.48 9.65 -7.37
N TYR A 146 -1.40 10.63 -8.27
CA TYR A 146 -2.37 10.83 -9.34
C TYR A 146 -2.15 9.90 -10.52
N GLU A 147 -0.91 9.55 -10.85
CA GLU A 147 -0.62 8.56 -11.89
C GLU A 147 -1.14 7.17 -11.48
N VAL A 148 -1.04 6.79 -10.20
CA VAL A 148 -1.73 5.61 -9.66
C VAL A 148 -3.25 5.69 -9.89
N ILE A 149 -3.88 6.84 -9.63
CA ILE A 149 -5.33 7.03 -9.82
C ILE A 149 -5.70 6.94 -11.30
N GLU A 150 -4.87 7.48 -12.19
CA GLU A 150 -5.03 7.38 -13.64
C GLU A 150 -4.95 5.92 -14.10
N ALA A 151 -3.91 5.19 -13.70
CA ALA A 151 -3.74 3.78 -14.03
C ALA A 151 -4.92 2.90 -13.57
N ILE A 152 -5.45 3.15 -12.36
CA ILE A 152 -6.67 2.48 -11.87
C ILE A 152 -7.88 2.83 -12.75
N SER A 153 -8.04 4.11 -13.10
CA SER A 153 -9.17 4.59 -13.89
C SER A 153 -9.17 4.02 -15.31
N ASP A 154 -7.98 3.85 -15.88
CA ASP A 154 -7.77 3.30 -17.22
C ASP A 154 -7.70 1.77 -17.23
N GLN A 155 -7.78 1.12 -16.05
CA GLN A 155 -7.65 -0.32 -15.86
C GLN A 155 -6.33 -0.89 -16.41
N ASP A 156 -5.28 -0.07 -16.44
CA ASP A 156 -3.95 -0.43 -16.93
C ASP A 156 -3.13 -1.04 -15.78
N MET A 157 -3.05 -2.37 -15.76
CA MET A 157 -2.30 -3.10 -14.73
C MET A 157 -0.79 -2.98 -14.87
N ALA A 158 -0.28 -2.68 -16.08
CA ALA A 158 1.16 -2.51 -16.29
C ALA A 158 1.60 -1.16 -15.71
N HIS A 159 0.87 -0.10 -16.05
CA HIS A 159 1.08 1.24 -15.52
C HIS A 159 0.84 1.26 -14.00
N LEU A 160 -0.24 0.64 -13.50
CA LEU A 160 -0.50 0.59 -12.06
C LEU A 160 0.67 -0.03 -11.26
N LYS A 161 1.32 -1.04 -11.82
CA LYS A 161 2.49 -1.67 -11.17
C LYS A 161 3.70 -0.73 -11.15
N GLU A 162 3.91 0.05 -12.21
CA GLU A 162 4.95 1.09 -12.30
C GLU A 162 4.73 2.17 -11.25
N GLU A 163 3.53 2.78 -11.25
CA GLU A 163 3.18 3.88 -10.35
C GLU A 163 3.14 3.48 -8.87
N LEU A 164 2.76 2.24 -8.55
CA LEU A 164 2.87 1.73 -7.18
C LEU A 164 4.34 1.59 -6.74
N GLY A 165 5.25 1.34 -7.68
CA GLY A 165 6.69 1.36 -7.46
C GLY A 165 7.20 2.77 -7.16
N ASP A 166 6.77 3.77 -7.92
CA ASP A 166 7.17 5.18 -7.71
C ASP A 166 6.57 5.77 -6.44
N LEU A 167 5.35 5.38 -6.08
CA LEU A 167 4.79 5.71 -4.78
C LEU A 167 5.58 5.06 -3.63
N GLN A 168 6.03 3.81 -3.80
CA GLN A 168 6.89 3.14 -2.82
C GLN A 168 8.27 3.80 -2.72
N LEU A 169 8.84 4.24 -3.84
CA LEU A 169 10.09 5.01 -3.89
C LEU A 169 10.00 6.21 -2.95
N HIS A 170 8.91 6.98 -3.01
CA HIS A 170 8.73 8.12 -2.11
C HIS A 170 8.68 7.75 -0.63
N VAL A 171 8.07 6.63 -0.24
CA VAL A 171 8.12 6.17 1.15
C VAL A 171 9.56 5.91 1.58
N LEU A 172 10.32 5.17 0.77
CA LEU A 172 11.73 4.87 1.06
C LEU A 172 12.57 6.14 1.13
N PHE A 173 12.39 7.05 0.18
CA PHE A 173 13.12 8.32 0.09
C PHE A 173 12.88 9.19 1.33
N GLN A 174 11.61 9.41 1.70
CA GLN A 174 11.24 10.19 2.88
C GLN A 174 11.79 9.54 4.16
N THR A 175 11.75 8.20 4.28
CA THR A 175 12.33 7.52 5.44
C THR A 175 13.86 7.62 5.49
N GLN A 176 14.54 7.67 4.34
CA GLN A 176 15.99 7.84 4.28
C GLN A 176 16.39 9.27 4.67
N ILE A 177 15.68 10.30 4.19
CA ILE A 177 15.90 11.70 4.60
C ILE A 177 15.79 11.82 6.13
N ALA A 178 14.70 11.31 6.73
CA ALA A 178 14.50 11.34 8.17
C ALA A 178 15.62 10.57 8.92
N ARG A 179 16.13 9.49 8.32
CA ARG A 179 17.23 8.72 8.90
C ARG A 179 18.55 9.47 8.86
N ASP A 180 18.84 10.18 7.77
CA ASP A 180 20.02 11.04 7.60
C ASP A 180 20.06 12.13 8.68
N GLU A 181 18.88 12.62 9.07
CA GLU A 181 18.69 13.62 10.13
C GLU A 181 18.58 13.02 11.55
N ASN A 182 18.64 11.69 11.69
CA ASN A 182 18.49 10.94 12.94
C ASN A 182 17.12 11.11 13.64
N GLU A 183 16.05 11.35 12.88
CA GLU A 183 14.69 11.51 13.40
C GLU A 183 13.98 10.15 13.57
N PHE A 184 13.88 9.37 12.49
CA PHE A 184 13.30 8.01 12.52
C PHE A 184 13.82 7.16 11.36
N ALA A 185 13.61 5.84 11.44
CA ALA A 185 13.97 4.88 10.42
C ALA A 185 12.74 4.22 9.76
N LEU A 186 12.95 3.51 8.65
CA LEU A 186 11.90 2.73 7.98
C LEU A 186 11.21 1.72 8.92
N SER A 187 11.95 1.16 9.89
CA SER A 187 11.38 0.25 10.89
C SER A 187 10.36 0.92 11.81
N ASP A 188 10.55 2.20 12.13
CA ASP A 188 9.64 2.95 13.01
C ASP A 188 8.31 3.24 12.30
N VAL A 189 8.38 3.58 11.00
CA VAL A 189 7.20 3.72 10.14
C VAL A 189 6.43 2.40 10.05
N GLY A 190 7.15 1.29 9.84
CA GLY A 190 6.58 -0.05 9.81
C GLY A 190 5.92 -0.43 11.14
N ALA A 191 6.57 -0.14 12.28
CA ALA A 191 6.05 -0.42 13.61
C ALA A 191 4.76 0.38 13.89
N GLU A 192 4.74 1.69 13.63
CA GLU A 192 3.54 2.51 13.82
C GLU A 192 2.37 2.02 12.94
N LEU A 193 2.65 1.66 11.68
CA LEU A 193 1.62 1.13 10.79
C LEU A 193 1.10 -0.24 11.25
N ALA A 194 1.99 -1.16 11.62
CA ALA A 194 1.62 -2.50 12.07
C ALA A 194 0.76 -2.43 13.34
N GLU A 195 1.18 -1.68 14.35
CA GLU A 195 0.42 -1.50 15.60
C GLU A 195 -0.96 -0.90 15.29
N LYS A 196 -1.02 0.12 14.43
CA LYS A 196 -2.28 0.75 14.00
C LYS A 196 -3.19 -0.23 13.26
N LEU A 197 -2.67 -1.06 12.37
CA LEU A 197 -3.47 -2.03 11.62
C LEU A 197 -4.00 -3.13 12.56
N ILE A 198 -3.17 -3.70 13.43
CA ILE A 198 -3.59 -4.70 14.41
C ILE A 198 -4.69 -4.14 15.31
N ARG A 199 -4.46 -2.95 15.88
CA ARG A 199 -5.40 -2.31 16.81
C ARG A 199 -6.72 -1.90 16.16
N ARG A 200 -6.73 -1.56 14.86
CA ARG A 200 -7.95 -1.20 14.11
C ARG A 200 -8.72 -2.39 13.56
N HIS A 201 -8.18 -3.60 13.66
CA HIS A 201 -8.84 -4.83 13.22
C HIS A 201 -8.90 -5.86 14.36
N PRO A 202 -9.57 -5.54 15.50
CA PRO A 202 -9.72 -6.48 16.61
C PRO A 202 -10.52 -7.73 16.22
N HIS A 203 -11.25 -7.69 15.10
CA HIS A 203 -11.97 -8.84 14.55
C HIS A 203 -11.10 -9.79 13.72
N VAL A 204 -9.92 -9.33 13.29
CA VAL A 204 -8.92 -10.17 12.59
C VAL A 204 -7.86 -10.67 13.56
N PHE A 205 -7.38 -9.80 14.45
CA PHE A 205 -6.22 -10.07 15.32
C PHE A 205 -6.57 -10.25 16.80
N GLY A 206 -7.83 -10.06 17.18
CA GLY A 206 -8.32 -10.20 18.55
C GLY A 206 -9.48 -11.19 18.64
N ASN A 207 -10.36 -10.99 19.62
CA ASN A 207 -11.47 -11.90 19.92
C ASN A 207 -12.85 -11.34 19.52
N GLU A 208 -12.92 -10.19 18.84
CA GLU A 208 -14.20 -9.63 18.41
C GLU A 208 -14.71 -10.40 17.20
N ASN A 209 -15.96 -10.89 17.24
CA ASN A 209 -16.55 -11.52 16.07
C ASN A 209 -17.48 -10.51 15.38
N VAL A 210 -17.15 -10.14 14.15
CA VAL A 210 -17.95 -9.21 13.35
C VAL A 210 -18.27 -9.86 12.00
N GLN A 211 -19.56 -9.95 11.67
CA GLN A 211 -20.02 -10.57 10.42
C GLN A 211 -20.56 -9.58 9.40
N ASP A 212 -20.66 -8.30 9.74
CA ASP A 212 -21.25 -7.26 8.90
C ASP A 212 -20.29 -6.07 8.68
N VAL A 213 -20.23 -5.60 7.43
CA VAL A 213 -19.35 -4.50 7.02
C VAL A 213 -19.74 -3.18 7.72
N GLY A 214 -21.03 -2.95 7.94
CA GLY A 214 -21.51 -1.78 8.67
C GLY A 214 -20.97 -1.72 10.09
N VAL A 215 -21.01 -2.86 10.80
CA VAL A 215 -20.45 -2.99 12.15
C VAL A 215 -18.93 -2.77 12.16
N VAL A 216 -18.21 -3.27 11.15
CA VAL A 216 -16.76 -3.01 11.01
C VAL A 216 -16.48 -1.51 10.87
N LEU A 217 -17.24 -0.80 10.03
CA LEU A 217 -17.07 0.64 9.81
C LEU A 217 -17.37 1.46 11.09
N GLU A 218 -18.41 1.10 11.83
CA GLU A 218 -18.73 1.74 13.12
C GLU A 218 -17.62 1.54 14.15
N ASN A 219 -17.12 0.31 14.30
CA ASN A 219 -16.05 0.00 15.24
C ASN A 219 -14.76 0.73 14.85
N TRP A 220 -14.45 0.80 13.57
CA TRP A 220 -13.28 1.52 13.06
C TRP A 220 -13.34 3.02 13.38
N GLU A 221 -14.51 3.65 13.25
CA GLU A 221 -14.69 5.05 13.59
C GLU A 221 -14.58 5.29 15.11
N LYS A 222 -15.15 4.40 15.94
CA LYS A 222 -15.00 4.46 17.41
C LYS A 222 -13.53 4.37 17.82
N ILE A 223 -12.78 3.44 17.25
CA ILE A 223 -11.34 3.26 17.51
C ILE A 223 -10.56 4.53 17.12
N LYS A 224 -10.84 5.10 15.93
CA LYS A 224 -10.23 6.36 15.50
C LYS A 224 -10.52 7.54 16.43
N GLN A 225 -11.73 7.64 16.97
CA GLN A 225 -12.07 8.70 17.92
C GLN A 225 -11.33 8.52 19.25
N ALA A 226 -11.20 7.28 19.74
CA ALA A 226 -10.44 6.98 20.95
C ALA A 226 -8.93 7.30 20.78
N GLU A 227 -8.34 6.99 19.62
CA GLU A 227 -6.94 7.34 19.30
C GLU A 227 -6.67 8.85 19.36
N LYS A 228 -7.59 9.66 18.83
CA LYS A 228 -7.44 11.11 18.86
C LYS A 228 -7.45 11.63 20.29
N LYS A 229 -8.35 11.08 21.12
CA LYS A 229 -8.44 11.42 22.55
C LYS A 229 -7.16 11.02 23.30
N SER A 230 -6.59 9.85 23.03
CA SER A 230 -5.38 9.37 23.73
C SER A 230 -4.11 10.14 23.34
N LYS A 231 -3.98 10.60 22.08
CA LYS A 231 -2.85 11.44 21.63
C LYS A 231 -2.91 12.88 22.13
N GLY A 232 -3.78 13.21 23.10
CA GLY A 232 -3.93 14.56 23.64
C GLY A 232 -4.37 15.59 22.59
N GLN A 233 -4.83 15.14 21.41
CA GLN A 233 -5.45 16.01 20.42
C GLN A 233 -6.79 16.43 21.00
N LYS A 234 -6.78 17.56 21.73
CA LYS A 234 -7.98 18.19 22.30
C LYS A 234 -9.08 18.20 21.23
N GLU A 235 -10.33 18.01 21.67
CA GLU A 235 -11.54 18.29 20.88
C GLU A 235 -11.65 19.76 20.40
N SER A 236 -10.60 20.58 20.55
CA SER A 236 -10.40 21.87 19.86
C SER A 236 -10.37 21.75 18.33
N ALA A 237 -10.31 20.52 17.81
CA ALA A 237 -10.53 20.13 16.41
C ALA A 237 -12.03 20.00 16.04
N ASN A 238 -12.91 20.84 16.58
CA ASN A 238 -14.36 20.76 16.31
C ASN A 238 -14.80 21.33 14.95
N GLY A 239 -13.87 21.91 14.18
CA GLY A 239 -14.09 22.31 12.79
C GLY A 239 -14.42 21.13 11.87
N LEU A 240 -15.26 21.36 10.87
CA LEU A 240 -15.58 20.36 9.85
C LEU A 240 -14.33 19.87 9.10
N ASP A 241 -13.30 20.71 9.01
CA ASP A 241 -12.03 20.48 8.33
C ASP A 241 -10.94 19.82 9.20
N ALA A 242 -11.18 19.57 10.49
CA ALA A 242 -10.11 19.16 11.39
C ALA A 242 -9.57 17.74 11.11
N GLY A 243 -8.28 17.63 10.78
CA GLY A 243 -7.67 16.38 10.33
C GLY A 243 -8.02 15.99 8.89
N ILE A 244 -8.60 16.90 8.11
CA ILE A 244 -8.66 16.81 6.64
C ILE A 244 -7.42 17.57 6.12
N PRO A 245 -6.48 16.91 5.41
CA PRO A 245 -5.28 17.57 4.91
C PRO A 245 -5.65 18.77 4.03
N ARG A 246 -4.97 19.90 4.26
CA ARG A 246 -5.27 21.16 3.55
C ARG A 246 -4.94 21.08 2.06
N ASN A 247 -3.95 20.26 1.71
CA ASN A 247 -3.45 20.07 0.35
C ASN A 247 -4.21 18.97 -0.40
N LEU A 248 -5.34 18.49 0.13
CA LEU A 248 -6.20 17.62 -0.65
C LEU A 248 -6.76 18.36 -1.86
N PRO A 249 -6.99 17.64 -2.96
CA PRO A 249 -7.72 18.16 -4.12
C PRO A 249 -9.06 18.77 -3.67
N ALA A 250 -9.46 19.87 -4.29
CA ALA A 250 -10.52 20.72 -3.76
C ALA A 250 -11.87 19.98 -3.65
N LEU A 251 -12.23 19.14 -4.63
CA LEU A 251 -13.49 18.38 -4.60
C LEU A 251 -13.40 17.25 -3.57
N THR A 252 -12.28 16.53 -3.52
CA THR A 252 -12.03 15.51 -2.48
C THR A 252 -12.14 16.11 -1.07
N ARG A 253 -11.54 17.28 -0.85
CA ARG A 253 -11.60 18.00 0.43
C ARG A 253 -13.03 18.41 0.77
N ALA A 254 -13.77 18.94 -0.21
CA ALA A 254 -15.16 19.32 -0.07
C ALA A 254 -16.06 18.12 0.28
N GLN A 255 -15.83 16.94 -0.34
CA GLN A 255 -16.55 15.72 -0.02
C GLN A 255 -16.28 15.23 1.41
N LYS A 256 -15.03 15.21 1.86
CA LYS A 256 -14.70 14.83 3.26
C LYS A 256 -15.31 15.77 4.30
N ILE A 257 -15.32 17.07 4.00
CA ILE A 257 -15.98 18.09 4.85
C ILE A 257 -17.49 17.81 4.91
N SER A 258 -18.10 17.55 3.76
CA SER A 258 -19.54 17.28 3.62
C SER A 258 -19.97 15.99 4.34
N GLU A 259 -19.22 14.91 4.15
CA GLU A 259 -19.43 13.63 4.83
C GLU A 259 -19.40 13.84 6.36
N ARG A 260 -18.43 14.61 6.86
CA ARG A 260 -18.35 14.89 8.30
C ARG A 260 -19.51 15.75 8.79
N ALA A 261 -19.93 16.76 8.02
CA ALA A 261 -21.10 17.57 8.36
C ALA A 261 -22.35 16.69 8.47
N ARG A 262 -22.56 15.79 7.51
CA ARG A 262 -23.65 14.81 7.49
C ARG A 262 -23.60 13.88 8.72
N ARG A 263 -22.44 13.30 9.02
CA ARG A 263 -22.22 12.44 10.20
C ARG A 263 -22.51 13.17 11.52
N LYS A 264 -22.12 14.43 11.64
CA LYS A 264 -22.40 15.29 12.80
C LYS A 264 -23.82 15.87 12.81
N LYS A 265 -24.66 15.55 11.82
CA LYS A 265 -26.00 16.11 11.61
C LYS A 265 -26.01 17.65 11.60
N ILE A 266 -24.93 18.26 11.14
CA ILE A 266 -24.83 19.72 11.02
C ILE A 266 -25.69 20.13 9.82
N PRO A 267 -26.68 21.03 10.01
CA PRO A 267 -27.51 21.52 8.92
C PRO A 267 -26.64 22.22 7.87
N THR A 268 -26.60 21.66 6.66
CA THR A 268 -26.03 22.35 5.50
C THR A 268 -27.17 23.05 4.75
N PRO A 269 -26.97 24.31 4.30
CA PRO A 269 -27.98 25.00 3.50
C PRO A 269 -28.28 24.16 2.24
N ARG A 270 -29.50 23.63 2.14
CA ARG A 270 -29.97 22.95 0.94
C ARG A 270 -30.57 23.98 -0.01
N GLU A 271 -29.91 24.27 -1.11
CA GLU A 271 -30.67 24.71 -2.28
C GLU A 271 -31.41 23.49 -2.84
N LYS A 272 -32.75 23.53 -2.84
CA LYS A 272 -33.54 22.46 -3.46
C LYS A 272 -33.08 22.31 -4.92
N PRO A 273 -32.81 21.09 -5.43
CA PRO A 273 -32.37 20.86 -6.80
C PRO A 273 -33.53 21.00 -7.81
N ASN A 274 -34.47 21.92 -7.55
CA ASN A 274 -35.59 22.19 -8.43
C ASN A 274 -35.22 23.41 -9.29
N GLY A 275 -34.41 23.19 -10.33
CA GLY A 275 -34.27 24.13 -11.45
C GLY A 275 -32.87 24.66 -11.82
N ALA A 276 -31.77 24.09 -11.32
CA ALA A 276 -30.44 24.69 -11.46
C ALA A 276 -29.85 24.76 -12.89
N GLN A 277 -30.38 24.03 -13.87
CA GLN A 277 -29.92 24.20 -15.27
C GLN A 277 -30.43 25.51 -15.88
N MET A 278 -31.63 25.97 -15.50
CA MET A 278 -32.22 27.22 -15.99
C MET A 278 -31.87 28.36 -15.03
N GLY A 279 -30.61 28.77 -15.04
CA GLY A 279 -30.22 30.00 -14.35
C GLY A 279 -28.80 30.07 -13.84
N LEU A 280 -28.00 28.98 -13.88
CA LEU A 280 -26.62 28.99 -13.39
C LEU A 280 -25.80 30.14 -14.00
N LYS A 281 -25.87 30.28 -15.33
CA LYS A 281 -25.21 31.36 -16.08
C LYS A 281 -25.67 32.74 -15.59
N SER A 282 -26.99 32.94 -15.48
CA SER A 282 -27.55 34.22 -15.00
C SER A 282 -27.23 34.52 -13.53
N LYS A 283 -27.12 33.48 -12.68
CA LYS A 283 -26.78 33.58 -11.25
C LYS A 283 -25.32 34.04 -11.11
N ILE A 284 -24.42 33.49 -11.92
CA ILE A 284 -23.01 33.90 -11.98
C ILE A 284 -22.89 35.31 -12.57
N GLU A 285 -23.55 35.62 -13.68
CA GLU A 285 -23.45 36.91 -14.36
C GLU A 285 -23.89 38.09 -13.47
N ARG A 286 -24.97 37.89 -12.70
CA ARG A 286 -25.55 38.91 -11.80
C ARG A 286 -24.88 38.98 -10.42
N ALA A 287 -24.01 38.02 -10.07
CA ALA A 287 -23.37 37.99 -8.76
C ALA A 287 -22.32 39.10 -8.63
N ARG A 288 -22.34 39.82 -7.49
CA ARG A 288 -21.27 40.78 -7.14
C ARG A 288 -19.92 40.10 -6.94
N ASN A 289 -19.91 38.90 -6.37
CA ASN A 289 -18.71 38.06 -6.22
C ASN A 289 -18.94 36.73 -6.94
N ARG A 290 -18.50 36.67 -8.19
CA ARG A 290 -18.70 35.50 -9.07
C ARG A 290 -17.92 34.28 -8.59
N GLU A 291 -16.69 34.49 -8.12
CA GLU A 291 -15.82 33.42 -7.62
C GLU A 291 -16.46 32.70 -6.43
N ARG A 292 -17.01 33.46 -5.47
CA ARG A 292 -17.75 32.89 -4.34
C ARG A 292 -18.92 32.02 -4.80
N VAL A 293 -19.74 32.52 -5.74
CA VAL A 293 -20.91 31.78 -6.24
C VAL A 293 -20.49 30.49 -6.96
N VAL A 294 -19.44 30.54 -7.78
CA VAL A 294 -18.89 29.34 -8.43
C VAL A 294 -18.37 28.34 -7.38
N GLY A 295 -17.66 28.81 -6.37
CA GLY A 295 -17.18 27.96 -5.27
C GLY A 295 -18.31 27.28 -4.51
N GLU A 296 -19.39 27.99 -4.18
CA GLU A 296 -20.58 27.43 -3.53
C GLU A 296 -21.27 26.36 -4.41
N LEU A 297 -21.32 26.58 -5.73
CA LEU A 297 -21.89 25.60 -6.68
C LEU A 297 -21.04 24.33 -6.79
N LEU A 298 -19.71 24.46 -6.86
CA LEU A 298 -18.79 23.31 -6.89
C LEU A 298 -18.87 22.51 -5.58
N LEU A 299 -18.97 23.20 -4.43
CA LEU A 299 -19.18 22.58 -3.13
C LEU A 299 -20.50 21.79 -3.09
N GLU A 300 -21.58 22.35 -3.62
CA GLU A 300 -22.88 21.67 -3.69
C GLU A 300 -22.83 20.43 -4.58
N ILE A 301 -22.17 20.50 -5.74
CA ILE A 301 -21.96 19.34 -6.62
C ILE A 301 -21.19 18.24 -5.89
N ALA A 302 -20.08 18.60 -5.21
CA ALA A 302 -19.29 17.65 -4.43
C ALA A 302 -20.12 16.99 -3.31
N ARG A 303 -20.98 17.78 -2.64
CA ARG A 303 -21.89 17.30 -1.59
C ARG A 303 -22.91 16.30 -2.15
N ILE A 304 -23.56 16.63 -3.27
CA ILE A 304 -24.52 15.72 -3.94
C ILE A 304 -23.83 14.43 -4.35
N ALA A 305 -22.61 14.52 -4.89
CA ALA A 305 -21.82 13.35 -5.26
C ALA A 305 -21.52 12.46 -4.02
N GLU A 306 -21.13 13.05 -2.88
CA GLU A 306 -20.93 12.31 -1.62
C GLU A 306 -22.20 11.58 -1.16
N GLU A 307 -23.37 12.25 -1.21
CA GLU A 307 -24.65 11.65 -0.82
C GLU A 307 -25.03 10.43 -1.66
N HIS A 308 -24.52 10.33 -2.89
CA HIS A 308 -24.77 9.22 -3.82
C HIS A 308 -23.59 8.24 -3.92
N GLY A 309 -22.56 8.38 -3.09
CA GLY A 309 -21.37 7.52 -3.13
C GLY A 309 -20.52 7.70 -4.39
N ILE A 310 -20.60 8.85 -5.05
CA ILE A 310 -19.83 9.20 -6.24
C ILE A 310 -18.60 10.00 -5.81
N ASP A 311 -17.41 9.59 -6.24
CA ASP A 311 -16.18 10.40 -6.10
C ASP A 311 -16.21 11.57 -7.09
N ALA A 312 -16.31 12.81 -6.58
CA ALA A 312 -16.48 14.01 -7.39
C ALA A 312 -15.22 14.39 -8.16
N GLU A 313 -14.04 14.17 -7.57
CA GLU A 313 -12.75 14.45 -8.19
C GLU A 313 -12.55 13.54 -9.39
N ARG A 314 -12.76 12.23 -9.19
CA ARG A 314 -12.70 11.23 -10.26
C ARG A 314 -13.73 11.49 -11.37
N ALA A 315 -14.95 11.89 -10.99
CA ALA A 315 -16.01 12.21 -11.95
C ALA A 315 -15.63 13.40 -12.86
N LEU A 316 -15.06 14.46 -12.28
CA LEU A 316 -14.61 15.62 -13.05
C LEU A 316 -13.43 15.27 -13.96
N ASN A 317 -12.44 14.52 -13.45
CA ASN A 317 -11.30 14.08 -14.26
C ASN A 317 -11.74 13.24 -15.47
N ALA A 318 -12.65 12.27 -15.26
CA ALA A 318 -13.20 11.48 -16.35
C ALA A 318 -13.98 12.32 -17.38
N ALA A 319 -14.70 13.35 -16.93
CA ALA A 319 -15.40 14.27 -17.84
C ALA A 319 -14.43 15.15 -18.64
N SER A 320 -13.37 15.65 -18.01
CA SER A 320 -12.30 16.42 -18.66
C SER A 320 -11.58 15.59 -19.73
N LYS A 321 -11.27 14.32 -19.43
CA LYS A 321 -10.66 13.38 -20.39
C LYS A 321 -11.54 13.21 -21.64
N ARG A 322 -12.83 12.91 -21.46
CA ARG A 322 -13.79 12.81 -22.58
C ARG A 322 -13.90 14.10 -23.39
N PHE A 323 -13.89 15.26 -22.72
CA PHE A 323 -13.92 16.54 -23.43
C PHE A 323 -12.70 16.73 -24.33
N VAL A 324 -11.50 16.36 -23.87
CA VAL A 324 -10.28 16.40 -24.69
C VAL A 324 -10.36 15.42 -25.86
N GLU A 325 -10.82 14.18 -25.63
CA GLU A 325 -10.98 13.15 -26.67
C GLU A 325 -11.93 13.63 -27.78
N THR A 326 -13.12 14.12 -27.42
CA THR A 326 -14.10 14.63 -28.40
C THR A 326 -13.55 15.79 -29.25
N LYS A 327 -12.63 16.58 -28.71
CA LYS A 327 -12.00 17.70 -29.45
C LYS A 327 -10.80 17.28 -30.30
N LYS A 328 -10.23 16.09 -30.05
CA LYS A 328 -9.23 15.50 -30.94
C LYS A 328 -9.88 14.90 -32.18
N ASP A 329 -11.06 14.29 -32.04
CA ASP A 329 -11.79 13.68 -33.16
C ASP A 329 -12.44 14.70 -34.12
N GLU A 330 -12.55 15.97 -33.70
CA GLU A 330 -13.04 17.09 -34.51
C GLU A 330 -11.95 17.75 -35.39
N ARG A 331 -10.68 17.32 -35.28
CA ARG A 331 -9.54 17.81 -36.09
C ARG A 331 -9.14 16.83 -37.17
#